data_AF-A0A967FD61-F1
#
_entry.id   AF-A0A967FD61-F1
#
_cell.length_a   1.000
_cell.length_b   1.000
_cell.length_c   1.000
_cell.angle_alpha   90.00
_cell.angle_beta   90.00
_cell.angle_gamma   90.00
#
_symmetry.space_group_name_H-M   'P 1'
#
loop_
_entity.id
_entity.type
_entity.pdbx_description
1 polymer ?
#
loop_
_entity_poly.entity_id
_entity_poly.type
_entity_poly.pdbx_seq_one_letter_code
_entity_poly.pdbx_strand_id
1 'polypeptide(L)'
;YSTPFYVYAYAFGQLLVLSLYQQFLEEGEAFKPRYIKLLAAGGSDSPVQILEEAGIDIHTPEFWQGGFDVLQTALDRLEALEILAPAV
;
A
#
# COMPACT_ATOMS: atom_id res chain seq x y z
N TYR A 1 24.46 -0.12 -13.68
CA TYR A 1 23.26 0.19 -14.48
C TYR A 1 22.88 -1.01 -15.35
N SER A 2 22.51 -2.15 -14.76
CA SER A 2 22.30 -3.41 -15.49
C SER A 2 21.05 -4.17 -15.06
N THR A 3 20.07 -3.49 -14.49
CA THR A 3 18.80 -4.10 -14.06
C THR A 3 17.65 -3.19 -14.51
N PRO A 4 17.14 -3.36 -15.75
CA PRO A 4 16.04 -2.55 -16.24
C PRO A 4 14.81 -2.73 -15.33
N PHE A 5 14.02 -1.67 -15.16
CA PHE A 5 12.80 -1.66 -14.34
C PHE A 5 12.98 -1.85 -12.81
N TYR A 6 14.20 -2.00 -12.28
CA TYR A 6 14.39 -2.12 -10.83
C TYR A 6 13.81 -0.94 -10.05
N VAL A 7 13.94 0.28 -10.59
CA VAL A 7 13.46 1.49 -9.92
C VAL A 7 11.93 1.53 -9.82
N TYR A 8 11.23 0.89 -10.76
CA TYR A 8 9.77 0.75 -10.73
C TYR A 8 9.31 -0.04 -9.51
N ALA A 9 10.10 -1.04 -9.06
CA ALA A 9 9.76 -1.84 -7.89
C ALA A 9 9.60 -1.01 -6.61
N TYR A 10 10.29 0.14 -6.48
CA TYR A 10 10.12 1.03 -5.34
C TYR A 10 8.75 1.72 -5.35
N ALA A 11 8.37 2.32 -6.48
CA ALA A 11 7.08 2.97 -6.62
C ALA A 11 5.93 1.97 -6.47
N PHE A 12 6.06 0.81 -7.13
CA PHE A 12 5.11 -0.30 -6.98
C PHE A 12 5.01 -0.78 -5.53
N GLY A 13 6.15 -1.05 -4.87
CA GLY A 13 6.16 -1.52 -3.49
C GLY A 13 5.59 -0.52 -2.51
N GLN A 14 5.86 0.78 -2.69
CA GLN A 14 5.28 1.83 -1.87
C GLN A 14 3.75 1.88 -2.01
N LEU A 15 3.24 1.91 -3.24
CA LEU A 15 1.80 1.94 -3.47
C LEU A 15 1.12 0.66 -2.96
N LEU A 16 1.75 -0.50 -3.16
CA LEU A 16 1.26 -1.79 -2.65
C LEU A 16 1.09 -1.75 -1.12
N VAL A 17 2.10 -1.29 -0.39
CA VAL A 17 2.04 -1.21 1.08
C VAL A 17 0.96 -0.23 1.55
N LEU A 18 0.78 0.91 0.87
CA LEU A 18 -0.29 1.86 1.20
C LEU A 18 -1.68 1.25 0.96
N SER A 19 -1.88 0.54 -0.14
CA SER A 19 -3.14 -0.19 -0.42
C SER A 19 -3.42 -1.29 0.61
N LEU A 20 -2.40 -2.04 1.03
CA LEU A 20 -2.52 -3.02 2.11
C LEU A 20 -2.85 -2.36 3.45
N TYR A 21 -2.27 -1.20 3.72
CA TYR A 21 -2.58 -0.42 4.93
C TYR A 21 -4.02 0.10 4.92
N GLN A 22 -4.54 0.54 3.77
CA GLN A 22 -5.95 0.92 3.64
C GLN A 22 -6.88 -0.23 4.02
N GLN A 23 -6.62 -1.45 3.54
CA GLN A 23 -7.41 -2.63 3.92
C GLN A 23 -7.31 -2.93 5.42
N PHE A 24 -6.14 -2.74 6.04
CA PHE A 24 -6.00 -2.84 7.49
C PHE A 24 -6.85 -1.79 8.23
N LEU A 25 -6.95 -0.55 7.73
CA LEU A 25 -7.79 0.48 8.34
C LEU A 25 -9.29 0.12 8.27
N GLU A 26 -9.71 -0.56 7.21
CA GLU A 26 -11.10 -0.98 6.98
C GLU A 26 -11.47 -2.25 7.76
N GLU A 27 -10.62 -3.27 7.73
CA GLU A 27 -10.89 -4.60 8.29
C GLU A 27 -10.34 -4.79 9.71
N GLY A 28 -9.39 -3.94 10.14
CA GLY A 28 -8.74 -4.02 11.44
C GLY A 28 -7.99 -5.32 11.67
N GLU A 29 -8.23 -5.96 12.82
CA GLU A 29 -7.54 -7.19 13.24
C GLU A 29 -7.75 -8.36 12.28
N ALA A 30 -8.87 -8.39 11.55
CA ALA A 30 -9.19 -9.46 10.59
C ALA A 30 -8.21 -9.51 9.40
N PHE A 31 -7.54 -8.41 9.08
CA PHE A 31 -6.54 -8.33 8.02
C PHE A 31 -5.21 -8.99 8.41
N LYS A 32 -4.85 -8.98 9.70
CA LYS A 32 -3.51 -9.39 10.16
C LYS A 32 -3.11 -10.82 9.73
N PRO A 33 -3.98 -11.85 9.83
CA PRO A 33 -3.62 -13.19 9.37
C PRO A 33 -3.21 -13.26 7.90
N ARG A 34 -3.89 -12.49 7.03
CA ARG A 34 -3.55 -12.39 5.59
C ARG A 34 -2.18 -11.74 5.39
N TYR A 35 -1.91 -10.65 6.11
CA TYR A 35 -0.61 -9.98 6.06
C TYR A 35 0.54 -10.86 6.57
N ILE A 36 0.32 -11.63 7.64
CA ILE A 36 1.31 -12.58 8.14
C ILE A 36 1.55 -13.72 7.14
N LYS A 37 0.50 -14.24 6.48
CA LYS A 37 0.65 -15.24 5.41
C LYS A 37 1.52 -14.69 4.26
N LEU A 38 1.29 -13.45 3.85
CA LEU A 38 2.08 -12.76 2.83
C LEU A 38 3.57 -12.71 3.21
N LEU A 39 3.88 -12.25 4.43
CA LEU A 39 5.27 -12.14 4.89
C LEU A 39 5.95 -13.51 5.03
N ALA A 40 5.22 -14.53 5.47
CA ALA A 40 5.73 -15.89 5.61
C ALA A 40 6.10 -16.55 4.28
N ALA A 41 5.47 -16.14 3.18
CA ALA A 41 5.77 -16.67 1.85
C ALA A 41 7.17 -16.24 1.34
N GLY A 42 7.72 -15.13 1.83
CA GLY A 42 9.03 -14.63 1.40
C GLY A 42 9.13 -14.52 -0.13
N GLY A 43 10.15 -15.15 -0.71
CA GLY A 43 10.33 -15.25 -2.17
C GLY A 43 10.10 -16.66 -2.70
N SER A 44 9.24 -17.44 -2.06
CA SER A 44 8.98 -18.84 -2.44
C SER A 44 8.23 -18.99 -3.77
N ASP A 45 7.54 -17.95 -4.21
CA ASP A 45 6.81 -17.90 -5.47
C ASP A 45 6.76 -16.49 -6.07
N SER A 46 6.05 -16.31 -7.19
CA SER A 46 5.86 -15.02 -7.83
C SER A 46 5.06 -14.06 -6.93
N PRO A 47 5.37 -12.74 -6.95
CA PRO A 47 4.66 -11.77 -6.12
C PRO A 47 3.14 -11.77 -6.32
N VAL A 48 2.68 -11.96 -7.57
CA VAL A 48 1.26 -12.02 -7.92
C VAL A 48 0.58 -13.19 -7.22
N GLN A 49 1.13 -14.40 -7.34
CA GLN A 49 0.55 -15.59 -6.72
C GLN A 49 0.55 -15.51 -5.19
N ILE A 50 1.64 -15.00 -4.60
CA ILE A 50 1.74 -14.79 -3.14
C ILE A 50 0.63 -13.84 -2.64
N LEU A 51 0.36 -12.76 -3.38
CA LEU A 51 -0.71 -11.81 -3.06
C LEU A 51 -2.10 -12.44 -3.22
N GLU A 52 -2.35 -13.15 -4.33
CA GLU A 52 -3.61 -13.86 -4.58
C GLU A 52 -3.90 -14.90 -3.49
N GLU A 53 -2.91 -15.69 -3.09
CA GLU A 53 -3.03 -16.67 -2.01
C GLU A 53 -3.33 -16.03 -0.64
N ALA A 54 -2.87 -14.79 -0.43
CA ALA A 54 -3.20 -13.99 0.75
C ALA A 54 -4.57 -13.28 0.63
N GLY A 55 -5.33 -13.55 -0.44
CA GLY A 55 -6.64 -12.97 -0.70
C GLY A 55 -6.57 -11.51 -1.15
N ILE A 56 -5.47 -11.09 -1.79
CA ILE A 56 -5.25 -9.73 -2.26
C ILE A 56 -5.23 -9.73 -3.79
N ASP A 57 -6.25 -9.13 -4.41
CA ASP A 57 -6.34 -8.97 -5.86
C ASP A 57 -5.81 -7.59 -6.29
N ILE A 58 -4.59 -7.58 -6.84
CA ILE A 58 -3.92 -6.37 -7.32
C ILE A 58 -4.27 -5.99 -8.77
N HIS A 59 -5.17 -6.73 -9.43
CA HIS A 59 -5.62 -6.40 -10.78
C HIS A 59 -6.79 -5.41 -10.79
N THR A 60 -7.40 -5.15 -9.63
CA THR A 60 -8.49 -4.20 -9.47
C THR A 60 -7.98 -2.78 -9.29
N PRO A 61 -8.50 -1.78 -10.04
CA PRO A 61 -8.18 -0.37 -9.81
C PRO A 61 -8.50 0.10 -8.39
N GLU A 62 -9.56 -0.46 -7.80
CA GLU A 62 -10.05 -0.12 -6.47
C GLU A 62 -9.00 -0.44 -5.39
N PHE A 63 -8.27 -1.55 -5.54
CA PHE A 63 -7.16 -1.88 -4.66
C PHE A 63 -6.12 -0.76 -4.63
N TRP A 64 -5.74 -0.25 -5.79
CA TRP A 64 -4.73 0.81 -5.91
C TRP A 64 -5.25 2.17 -5.46
N GLN A 65 -6.54 2.45 -5.69
CA GLN A 65 -7.19 3.67 -5.22
C GLN A 65 -7.07 3.81 -3.69
N GLY A 66 -7.23 2.73 -2.94
CA GLY A 66 -7.06 2.75 -1.49
C GLY A 66 -5.69 3.27 -1.02
N GLY A 67 -4.62 2.98 -1.76
CA GLY A 67 -3.30 3.53 -1.44
C GLY A 67 -3.20 5.04 -1.66
N PHE A 68 -3.88 5.57 -2.67
CA PHE A 68 -4.00 7.01 -2.88
C PHE A 68 -4.89 7.68 -1.83
N ASP A 69 -5.94 7.01 -1.36
CA ASP A 69 -6.83 7.54 -0.32
C ASP A 69 -6.10 7.74 1.02
N VAL A 70 -5.17 6.83 1.35
CA VAL A 70 -4.26 7.01 2.51
C VAL A 70 -3.40 8.27 2.35
N LEU A 71 -2.84 8.50 1.16
CA LEU A 71 -2.04 9.69 0.88
C LEU A 71 -2.90 10.96 0.95
N GLN A 72 -4.09 10.94 0.37
CA GLN A 72 -5.03 12.06 0.43
C GLN A 72 -5.36 12.41 1.89
N THR A 73 -5.68 11.42 2.71
CA THR A 73 -5.95 11.62 4.14
C THR A 73 -4.77 12.25 4.88
N ALA A 74 -3.54 11.82 4.55
CA ALA A 74 -2.33 12.39 5.13
C ALA A 74 -2.11 13.85 4.69
N LEU A 75 -2.40 14.17 3.42
CA LEU A 75 -2.34 15.53 2.88
C LEU A 75 -3.40 16.43 3.52
N ASP A 76 -4.65 15.99 3.60
CA ASP A 76 -5.75 16.73 4.24
C ASP A 76 -5.40 17.06 5.70
N ARG A 77 -4.82 16.07 6.42
CA ARG A 77 -4.36 16.27 7.79
C ARG A 77 -3.23 17.30 7.87
N LEU A 78 -2.30 17.29 6.92
CA LEU A 78 -1.19 18.24 6.86
C LEU A 78 -1.71 19.66 6.59
N GLU A 79 -2.64 19.83 5.66
CA GLU A 79 -3.26 21.12 5.32
C GLU A 79 -4.07 21.70 6.48
N ALA A 80 -4.70 20.85 7.29
CA ALA A 80 -5.44 21.26 8.48
C ALA A 80 -4.54 21.71 9.64
N LEU A 81 -3.23 21.46 9.60
CA LEU A 81 -2.31 21.99 10.60
C LEU A 81 -2.11 23.49 10.35
N GLU A 82 -2.46 24.32 11.33
CA GLU A 82 -2.34 25.80 11.30
C GLU A 82 -0.89 26.32 11.13
N ILE A 83 0.08 25.44 10.96
CA ILE A 83 1.50 25.76 10.73
C ILE A 83 1.69 26.44 9.35
N LEU A 84 0.70 26.32 8.44
CA LEU A 84 0.71 26.91 7.10
C LEU A 84 -0.11 28.18 6.95
N ALA A 85 -0.70 28.76 8.02
CA ALA A 85 -1.23 30.11 7.91
C ALA A 85 -0.04 31.06 7.68
N PRO A 86 0.15 31.63 6.47
CA PRO A 86 1.18 32.64 6.33
C PRO A 86 0.77 33.79 7.24
N ALA A 87 1.71 34.32 8.01
CA ALA A 87 1.56 35.61 8.64
C ALA A 87 1.39 36.66 7.53
N VAL A 88 0.14 36.90 7.14
CA VAL A 88 -0.30 38.02 6.30
C VAL A 88 -1.53 38.63 6.94
#